data_AF-A0A7Z7YQG8-F1
#
_entry.id   AF-A0A7Z7YQG8-F1
#
_cell.length_a   1.000
_cell.length_b   1.000
_cell.length_c   1.000
_cell.angle_alpha   90.00
_cell.angle_beta   90.00
_cell.angle_gamma   90.00
#
_symmetry.space_group_name_H-M   'P 1'
#
loop_
_entity.id
_entity.type
_entity.pdbx_description
1 polymer ?
#
loop_
_entity_poly.entity_id
_entity_poly.type
_entity_poly.pdbx_seq_one_letter_code
_entity_poly.pdbx_strand_id
1 'polypeptide(L)'
;MTLPLRDYYPIERAAKLLDCDIDDLIHWAVTGCIRICIKIESAYGVLNIPDEKDVVNFDCLRKFMDSEPCKSRLSDLDAISERAAEHHGFNYIKTKSRIIFDSMCESLSHSYVAPKFGDIAIDTAFALLNYYNRGLYYGENYHIYSVYRIATDERAVAVVPPVFKGIQEKYHKYFVEIGGIFALGGSFFANYDFNKKFKANRIINGNIIIASDVDIHIGVIVTEDVSFDIGDLYILKNDFLKIQNATSSNSELRKDYVNPLADTLYLCAGNNILSSEDGEKDICTNKNNIERLSKTMKDFFRAMLVIHYKELENNPVKLADILTAEAKEAGLNMRFDKSTISRWIKASSQ
;
A
#
# COMPACT_ATOMS: atom_id res chain seq x y z
N MET A 1 30.27 3.51 -23.09
CA MET A 1 30.62 3.09 -21.72
C MET A 1 29.32 2.89 -20.97
N THR A 2 29.02 1.68 -20.52
CA THR A 2 27.88 1.41 -19.65
C THR A 2 28.15 2.06 -18.30
N LEU A 3 27.38 3.08 -17.93
CA LEU A 3 27.41 3.63 -16.59
C LEU A 3 27.00 2.53 -15.60
N PRO A 4 27.60 2.45 -14.40
CA PRO A 4 27.16 1.50 -13.39
C PRO A 4 25.68 1.74 -13.09
N LEU A 5 24.92 0.63 -12.97
CA LEU A 5 23.51 0.69 -12.63
C LEU A 5 23.35 1.30 -11.24
N ARG A 6 22.51 2.33 -11.12
CA ARG A 6 22.16 2.96 -9.85
C ARG A 6 21.15 2.09 -9.12
N ASP A 7 21.11 2.18 -7.80
CA ASP A 7 20.11 1.49 -6.97
C ASP A 7 18.69 2.05 -7.19
N TYR A 8 18.61 3.30 -7.65
CA TYR A 8 17.38 3.97 -8.05
C TYR A 8 17.67 5.10 -9.05
N TYR A 9 16.64 5.47 -9.81
CA TYR A 9 16.69 6.52 -10.83
C TYR A 9 15.59 7.55 -10.56
N PRO A 10 15.89 8.87 -10.64
CA PRO A 10 14.83 9.87 -10.76
C PRO A 10 13.92 9.52 -11.94
N ILE A 11 12.61 9.69 -11.78
CA ILE A 11 11.61 9.21 -12.74
C ILE A 11 11.85 9.76 -14.16
N GLU A 12 12.23 11.04 -14.29
CA GLU A 12 12.53 11.66 -15.58
C GLU A 12 13.74 11.04 -16.27
N ARG A 13 14.75 10.63 -15.48
CA ARG A 13 15.93 9.95 -16.00
C ARG A 13 15.60 8.52 -16.39
N ALA A 14 14.75 7.84 -15.62
CA ALA A 14 14.28 6.50 -15.95
C ALA A 14 13.52 6.50 -17.28
N ALA A 15 12.55 7.42 -17.45
CA ALA A 15 11.78 7.61 -18.68
C ALA A 15 12.69 7.78 -19.91
N LYS A 16 13.67 8.71 -19.82
CA LYS A 16 14.65 8.96 -20.89
C LYS A 16 15.51 7.74 -21.23
N LEU A 17 15.90 6.93 -20.24
CA LEU A 17 16.74 5.76 -20.46
C LEU A 17 15.95 4.54 -20.97
N LEU A 18 14.66 4.49 -20.68
CA LEU A 18 13.74 3.44 -21.11
C LEU A 18 13.03 3.78 -22.43
N ASP A 19 13.19 5.01 -22.94
CA ASP A 19 12.53 5.53 -24.13
C ASP A 19 10.99 5.45 -24.04
N CYS A 20 10.45 5.90 -22.90
CA CYS A 20 9.00 5.97 -22.62
C CYS A 20 8.61 7.29 -21.97
N ASP A 21 7.31 7.55 -21.87
CA ASP A 21 6.79 8.74 -21.20
C ASP A 21 6.68 8.51 -19.69
N ILE A 22 6.72 9.61 -18.92
CA ILE A 22 6.51 9.54 -17.47
C ILE A 22 5.12 8.98 -17.15
N ASP A 23 4.11 9.31 -17.96
CA ASP A 23 2.74 8.82 -17.79
C ASP A 23 2.66 7.29 -17.94
N ASP A 24 3.51 6.66 -18.74
CA ASP A 24 3.61 5.20 -18.83
C ASP A 24 4.11 4.60 -17.51
N LEU A 25 5.12 5.22 -16.90
CA LEU A 25 5.65 4.82 -15.59
C LEU A 25 4.59 4.98 -14.49
N ILE A 26 3.85 6.09 -14.48
CA ILE A 26 2.73 6.28 -13.54
C ILE A 26 1.66 5.20 -13.79
N HIS A 27 1.30 4.93 -15.04
CA HIS A 27 0.31 3.92 -15.39
C HIS A 27 0.72 2.51 -14.91
N TRP A 28 1.99 2.13 -15.11
CA TRP A 28 2.51 0.86 -14.61
C TRP A 28 2.52 0.79 -13.09
N ALA A 29 2.71 1.90 -12.38
CA ALA A 29 2.56 1.94 -10.93
C ALA A 29 1.09 1.76 -10.49
N VAL A 30 0.16 2.49 -11.13
CA VAL A 30 -1.29 2.40 -10.88
C VAL A 30 -1.80 0.97 -11.12
N THR A 31 -1.24 0.25 -12.09
CA THR A 31 -1.65 -1.11 -12.44
C THR A 31 -0.92 -2.21 -11.65
N GLY A 32 0.00 -1.85 -10.75
CA GLY A 32 0.75 -2.78 -9.90
C GLY A 32 1.91 -3.50 -10.61
N CYS A 33 2.36 -2.97 -11.75
CA CYS A 33 3.50 -3.50 -12.49
C CYS A 33 4.84 -3.04 -11.92
N ILE A 34 4.92 -1.82 -11.40
CA ILE A 34 6.12 -1.25 -10.76
C ILE A 34 5.77 -0.52 -9.46
N ARG A 35 6.77 -0.18 -8.65
CA ARG A 35 6.64 0.77 -7.54
C ARG A 35 7.28 2.10 -7.89
N ILE A 36 6.52 3.18 -7.73
CA ILE A 36 7.07 4.53 -7.69
C ILE A 36 7.43 4.86 -6.25
N CYS A 37 8.62 5.40 -6.07
CA CYS A 37 9.17 5.74 -4.78
C CYS A 37 9.31 7.25 -4.59
N ILE A 38 9.34 7.67 -3.34
CA ILE A 38 9.62 9.04 -2.92
C ILE A 38 10.81 9.03 -1.96
N LYS A 39 11.65 10.06 -2.02
CA LYS A 39 12.72 10.27 -1.06
C LYS A 39 12.20 11.14 0.09
N ILE A 40 12.36 10.66 1.31
CA ILE A 40 12.03 11.35 2.55
C ILE A 40 13.33 11.65 3.28
N GLU A 41 13.61 12.92 3.57
CA GLU A 41 14.83 13.28 4.31
C GLU A 41 14.73 12.85 5.78
N SER A 42 13.65 13.25 6.45
CA SER A 42 13.24 12.77 7.77
C SER A 42 11.74 13.01 7.92
N ALA A 43 11.01 12.04 8.49
CA ALA A 43 9.61 12.19 8.86
C ALA A 43 9.26 11.27 10.04
N TYR A 44 8.12 11.53 10.67
CA TYR A 44 7.55 10.63 11.67
C TYR A 44 6.41 9.81 11.06
N GLY A 45 6.24 8.59 11.56
CA GLY A 45 5.19 7.70 11.11
C GLY A 45 4.76 6.70 12.18
N VAL A 46 3.73 5.94 11.85
CA VAL A 46 3.29 4.77 12.62
C VAL A 46 3.40 3.54 11.74
N LEU A 47 4.10 2.53 12.23
CA LEU A 47 4.19 1.23 11.59
C LEU A 47 2.83 0.53 11.63
N ASN A 48 2.39 0.03 10.47
CA ASN A 48 1.29 -0.90 10.36
C ASN A 48 1.88 -2.31 10.24
N ILE A 49 2.19 -2.91 11.39
CA ILE A 49 2.86 -4.22 11.48
C ILE A 49 2.09 -5.15 12.43
N PRO A 50 2.13 -6.49 12.20
CA PRO A 50 1.52 -7.47 13.09
C PRO A 50 2.21 -7.48 14.46
N ASP A 51 1.49 -7.94 15.49
CA ASP A 51 2.04 -8.08 16.85
C ASP A 51 3.21 -9.08 16.88
N GLU A 52 4.17 -8.87 17.79
CA GLU A 52 5.34 -9.74 17.95
C GLU A 52 4.94 -11.21 18.14
N LYS A 53 3.83 -11.48 18.84
CA LYS A 53 3.32 -12.83 19.06
C LYS A 53 2.89 -13.54 17.76
N ASP A 54 2.49 -12.78 16.75
CA ASP A 54 2.06 -13.32 15.46
C ASP A 54 3.29 -13.54 14.57
N VAL A 55 4.23 -12.58 14.58
CA VAL A 55 5.48 -12.65 13.81
C VAL A 55 6.30 -13.89 14.14
N VAL A 56 6.47 -14.23 15.43
CA VAL A 56 7.26 -15.40 15.86
C VAL A 56 6.67 -16.75 15.42
N ASN A 57 5.47 -16.74 14.83
CA ASN A 57 4.78 -17.94 14.34
C ASN A 57 4.64 -17.95 12.81
N PHE A 58 5.31 -17.05 12.08
CA PHE A 58 5.31 -17.09 10.62
C PHE A 58 5.91 -18.38 10.08
N ASP A 59 5.24 -18.98 9.09
CA ASP A 59 5.66 -20.27 8.52
C ASP A 59 7.05 -20.21 7.86
N CYS A 60 7.44 -19.05 7.31
CA CYS A 60 8.75 -18.84 6.71
C CYS A 60 9.90 -18.96 7.73
N LEU A 61 9.62 -18.89 9.04
CA LEU A 61 10.60 -19.00 10.11
C LEU A 61 10.92 -20.45 10.51
N ARG A 62 10.10 -21.44 10.10
CA ARG A 62 10.25 -22.84 10.52
C ARG A 62 11.66 -23.39 10.29
N LYS A 63 12.24 -23.09 9.13
CA LYS A 63 13.61 -23.53 8.79
C LYS A 63 14.69 -23.06 9.77
N PHE A 64 14.48 -21.93 10.45
CA PHE A 64 15.41 -21.43 11.46
C PHE A 64 15.11 -22.04 12.83
N MET A 65 13.82 -22.21 13.16
CA MET A 65 13.37 -22.86 14.39
C MET A 65 13.79 -24.34 14.47
N ASP A 66 13.84 -25.03 13.33
CA ASP A 66 14.22 -26.44 13.22
C ASP A 66 15.74 -26.67 13.26
N SER A 67 16.56 -25.60 13.24
CA SER A 67 18.01 -25.75 13.41
C SER A 67 18.33 -26.25 14.82
N GLU A 68 19.23 -27.24 14.95
CA GLU A 68 19.53 -27.88 16.25
C GLU A 68 19.82 -26.89 17.39
N PRO A 69 20.63 -25.83 17.21
CA PRO A 69 20.87 -24.84 18.27
C PRO A 69 19.61 -24.07 18.66
N CYS A 70 18.77 -23.68 17.69
CA CYS A 70 17.55 -22.92 17.93
C CYS A 70 16.47 -23.79 18.59
N LYS A 71 16.27 -25.00 18.06
CA LYS A 71 15.31 -25.98 18.55
C LYS A 71 15.56 -26.35 20.01
N SER A 72 16.82 -26.53 20.39
CA SER A 72 17.22 -26.77 21.78
C SER A 72 16.85 -25.59 22.68
N ARG A 73 17.21 -24.36 22.30
CA ARG A 73 16.88 -23.13 23.04
C ARG A 73 15.36 -22.92 23.18
N LEU A 74 14.59 -23.26 22.15
CA LEU A 74 13.11 -23.18 22.20
C LEU A 74 12.51 -24.24 23.13
N SER A 75 13.06 -25.46 23.13
CA SER A 75 12.62 -26.53 24.03
C SER A 75 12.88 -26.17 25.50
N ASP A 76 14.05 -25.58 25.79
CA ASP A 76 14.37 -25.05 27.11
C ASP A 76 13.41 -23.92 27.51
N LEU A 77 13.06 -23.04 26.57
CA LEU A 77 12.11 -21.96 26.80
C LEU A 77 10.72 -22.49 27.17
N ASP A 78 10.24 -23.51 26.47
CA ASP A 78 8.95 -24.14 26.73
C ASP A 78 8.94 -24.79 28.13
N ALA A 79 10.00 -25.51 28.49
CA ALA A 79 10.15 -26.11 29.82
C ALA A 79 10.21 -25.07 30.96
N ILE A 80 10.81 -23.90 30.71
CA ILE A 80 10.79 -22.76 31.65
C ILE A 80 9.38 -22.21 31.77
N SER A 81 8.68 -22.01 30.65
CA SER A 81 7.33 -21.44 30.63
C SER A 81 6.33 -22.29 31.42
N GLU A 82 6.42 -23.61 31.32
CA GLU A 82 5.57 -24.55 32.08
C GLU A 82 5.78 -24.45 33.59
N ARG A 83 7.01 -24.14 34.02
CA ARG A 83 7.38 -23.98 35.45
C ARG A 83 7.15 -22.56 35.96
N ALA A 84 7.14 -21.57 35.08
CA ALA A 84 7.08 -20.14 35.41
C ALA A 84 5.68 -19.61 35.67
N ALA A 85 4.65 -20.46 35.77
CA ALA A 85 3.29 -20.06 36.18
C ALA A 85 3.26 -19.30 37.54
N GLU A 86 4.36 -19.36 38.31
CA GLU A 86 4.54 -18.73 39.62
C GLU A 86 5.40 -17.44 39.61
N HIS A 87 5.97 -17.02 38.46
CA HIS A 87 6.88 -15.86 38.40
C HIS A 87 6.35 -14.70 37.55
N HIS A 88 5.99 -13.60 38.22
CA HIS A 88 5.73 -12.32 37.56
C HIS A 88 7.00 -11.79 36.86
N GLY A 89 6.94 -11.58 35.54
CA GLY A 89 7.99 -10.88 34.78
C GLY A 89 8.61 -11.64 33.60
N PHE A 90 8.32 -12.93 33.43
CA PHE A 90 8.79 -13.68 32.26
C PHE A 90 7.97 -13.36 31.01
N ASN A 91 8.64 -12.82 29.97
CA ASN A 91 8.01 -12.58 28.68
C ASN A 91 8.44 -13.66 27.68
N TYR A 92 7.63 -14.72 27.59
CA TYR A 92 7.82 -15.85 26.69
C TYR A 92 7.99 -15.40 25.24
N ILE A 93 7.06 -14.56 24.75
CA ILE A 93 7.07 -14.07 23.36
C ILE A 93 8.35 -13.31 23.04
N LYS A 94 8.79 -12.46 23.96
CA LYS A 94 10.01 -11.67 23.76
C LYS A 94 11.26 -12.55 23.68
N THR A 95 11.32 -13.58 24.53
CA THR A 95 12.46 -14.51 24.55
C THR A 95 12.47 -15.38 23.29
N LYS A 96 11.30 -15.89 22.89
CA LYS A 96 11.14 -16.64 21.63
C LYS A 96 11.58 -15.81 20.42
N SER A 97 11.12 -14.56 20.33
CA SER A 97 11.50 -13.60 19.30
C SER A 97 13.01 -13.43 19.19
N ARG A 98 13.70 -13.26 20.32
CA ARG A 98 15.15 -13.13 20.38
C ARG A 98 15.88 -14.40 19.92
N ILE A 99 15.43 -15.58 20.36
CA ILE A 99 16.02 -16.86 19.96
C ILE A 99 15.95 -17.05 18.44
N ILE A 100 14.79 -16.79 17.84
CA ILE A 100 14.60 -16.90 16.39
C ILE A 100 15.47 -15.88 15.66
N PHE A 101 15.46 -14.62 16.11
CA PHE A 101 16.26 -13.55 15.51
C PHE A 101 17.78 -13.86 15.53
N ASP A 102 18.31 -14.35 16.66
CA ASP A 102 19.71 -14.75 16.78
C ASP A 102 20.05 -15.87 15.77
N SER A 103 19.19 -16.88 15.62
CA SER A 103 19.35 -17.96 14.65
C SER A 103 19.38 -17.46 13.18
N MET A 104 18.56 -16.46 12.87
CA MET A 104 18.60 -15.80 11.56
C MET A 104 19.90 -15.03 11.35
N CYS A 105 20.38 -14.28 12.35
CA CYS A 105 21.66 -13.57 12.28
C CYS A 105 22.86 -14.53 12.10
N GLU A 106 22.86 -15.65 12.81
CA GLU A 106 23.87 -16.70 12.64
C GLU A 106 23.85 -17.23 11.20
N SER A 107 22.67 -17.53 10.66
CA SER A 107 22.52 -18.02 9.28
C SER A 107 23.07 -17.02 8.25
N LEU A 108 22.83 -15.72 8.41
CA LEU A 108 23.40 -14.67 7.54
C LEU A 108 24.91 -14.56 7.67
N SER A 109 25.45 -14.68 8.89
CA SER A 109 26.90 -14.57 9.13
C SER A 109 27.69 -15.67 8.41
N HIS A 110 27.06 -16.85 8.21
CA HIS A 110 27.65 -17.95 7.44
C HIS A 110 27.39 -17.83 5.93
N SER A 111 26.43 -16.99 5.51
CA SER A 111 26.21 -16.65 4.11
C SER A 111 27.18 -15.53 3.71
N TYR A 112 28.24 -15.86 2.95
CA TYR A 112 29.13 -14.86 2.34
C TYR A 112 28.43 -13.96 1.29
N VAL A 113 27.10 -14.06 1.17
CA VAL A 113 26.28 -13.51 0.10
C VAL A 113 25.18 -12.65 0.73
N ALA A 114 25.45 -11.34 0.80
CA ALA A 114 24.53 -10.25 1.13
C ALA A 114 23.92 -10.21 2.56
N PRO A 115 23.56 -9.01 3.09
CA PRO A 115 22.93 -8.85 4.41
C PRO A 115 21.43 -9.22 4.44
N LYS A 116 20.96 -10.04 3.49
CA LYS A 116 19.55 -10.42 3.29
C LYS A 116 19.41 -11.85 2.77
N PHE A 117 18.24 -12.44 2.92
CA PHE A 117 17.94 -13.82 2.51
C PHE A 117 17.47 -13.94 1.07
N GLY A 118 16.98 -12.85 0.46
CA GLY A 118 16.55 -12.82 -0.94
C GLY A 118 15.15 -13.42 -1.17
N ASP A 119 14.41 -13.66 -0.09
CA ASP A 119 13.01 -14.08 -0.11
C ASP A 119 12.21 -13.05 0.68
N ILE A 120 11.21 -12.44 0.03
CA ILE A 120 10.47 -11.31 0.59
C ILE A 120 9.78 -11.65 1.92
N ALA A 121 9.27 -12.87 2.09
CA ALA A 121 8.59 -13.26 3.32
C ALA A 121 9.58 -13.44 4.46
N ILE A 122 10.75 -14.01 4.18
CA ILE A 122 11.82 -14.19 5.17
C ILE A 122 12.47 -12.84 5.51
N ASP A 123 12.76 -12.01 4.51
CA ASP A 123 13.34 -10.68 4.69
C ASP A 123 12.39 -9.77 5.48
N THR A 124 11.08 -9.85 5.21
CA THR A 124 10.06 -9.14 6.01
C THR A 124 10.01 -9.66 7.45
N ALA A 125 10.00 -10.97 7.67
CA ALA A 125 10.02 -11.53 9.02
C ALA A 125 11.29 -11.12 9.78
N PHE A 126 12.45 -11.13 9.12
CA PHE A 126 13.71 -10.67 9.69
C PHE A 126 13.64 -9.18 10.07
N ALA A 127 13.09 -8.33 9.20
CA ALA A 127 12.95 -6.90 9.45
C ALA A 127 12.04 -6.62 10.66
N LEU A 128 10.92 -7.32 10.76
CA LEU A 128 9.99 -7.22 11.90
C LEU A 128 10.66 -7.68 13.21
N LEU A 129 11.35 -8.82 13.20
CA LEU A 129 12.08 -9.31 14.37
C LEU A 129 13.22 -8.37 14.77
N ASN A 130 13.94 -7.78 13.80
CA ASN A 130 14.97 -6.78 14.07
C ASN A 130 14.36 -5.53 14.74
N TYR A 131 13.23 -5.04 14.22
CA TYR A 131 12.50 -3.94 14.81
C TYR A 131 12.06 -4.25 16.25
N TYR A 132 11.42 -5.40 16.48
CA TYR A 132 10.98 -5.77 17.83
C TYR A 132 12.16 -5.93 18.81
N ASN A 133 13.29 -6.49 18.37
CA ASN A 133 14.44 -6.77 19.25
C ASN A 133 15.41 -5.60 19.43
N ARG A 134 15.49 -4.68 18.47
CA ARG A 134 16.49 -3.60 18.48
C ARG A 134 15.89 -2.20 18.33
N GLY A 135 14.59 -2.10 18.06
CA GLY A 135 13.91 -0.83 17.82
C GLY A 135 14.41 -0.12 16.56
N LEU A 136 14.93 -0.87 15.58
CA LEU A 136 15.44 -0.31 14.33
C LEU A 136 15.41 -1.32 13.19
N TYR A 137 15.37 -0.81 11.96
CA TYR A 137 15.64 -1.56 10.76
C TYR A 137 16.31 -0.68 9.70
N TYR A 138 17.27 -1.25 8.99
CA TYR A 138 17.97 -0.62 7.87
C TYR A 138 17.70 -1.44 6.62
N GLY A 139 17.04 -0.84 5.64
CA GLY A 139 17.00 -1.37 4.28
C GLY A 139 18.17 -0.84 3.45
N GLU A 140 18.22 -1.20 2.17
CA GLU A 140 19.30 -0.75 1.28
C GLU A 140 19.38 0.79 1.15
N ASN A 141 18.23 1.47 1.12
CA ASN A 141 18.13 2.90 0.84
C ASN A 141 17.29 3.68 1.85
N TYR A 142 17.01 3.10 3.01
CA TYR A 142 16.18 3.73 4.03
C TYR A 142 16.48 3.19 5.44
N HIS A 143 16.03 3.93 6.44
CA HIS A 143 16.05 3.52 7.83
C HIS A 143 14.68 3.76 8.47
N ILE A 144 14.40 2.93 9.46
CA ILE A 144 13.23 3.02 10.33
C ILE A 144 13.74 2.91 11.77
N TYR A 145 13.51 3.92 12.58
CA TYR A 145 13.89 3.93 13.98
C TYR A 145 12.66 4.04 14.86
N SER A 146 12.54 3.11 15.82
CA SER A 146 11.65 3.35 16.94
C SER A 146 12.13 4.58 17.69
N VAL A 147 11.20 5.50 17.91
CA VAL A 147 11.43 6.68 18.74
C VAL A 147 11.47 6.31 20.23
N TYR A 148 10.93 5.15 20.58
CA TYR A 148 11.13 4.50 21.88
C TYR A 148 11.93 3.21 21.68
N ARG A 149 13.25 3.24 21.85
CA ARG A 149 14.01 1.99 21.82
C ARG A 149 13.60 1.10 23.00
N ILE A 150 13.02 -0.05 22.66
CA ILE A 150 12.66 -1.11 23.58
C ILE A 150 13.98 -1.71 24.08
N ALA A 151 14.39 -1.29 25.28
CA ALA A 151 15.43 -1.86 26.14
C ALA A 151 16.79 -2.17 25.47
N THR A 152 17.77 -1.26 25.56
CA THR A 152 19.17 -1.63 25.93
C THR A 152 20.17 -0.47 26.04
N ASP A 153 19.89 0.75 25.57
CA ASP A 153 20.82 1.86 25.77
C ASP A 153 20.09 3.21 25.88
N GLU A 154 20.10 3.79 27.08
CA GLU A 154 19.37 4.99 27.50
C GLU A 154 19.88 6.31 26.88
N ARG A 155 20.72 6.27 25.85
CA ARG A 155 21.56 7.43 25.51
C ARG A 155 21.03 8.37 24.43
N ALA A 156 19.91 8.08 23.76
CA ALA A 156 19.24 9.05 22.89
C ALA A 156 17.79 8.66 22.60
N VAL A 157 16.83 9.34 23.23
CA VAL A 157 15.46 9.43 22.72
C VAL A 157 15.45 10.57 21.70
N ALA A 158 14.96 10.32 20.49
CA ALA A 158 14.79 11.39 19.52
C ALA A 158 13.87 12.47 20.11
N VAL A 159 14.26 13.75 20.00
CA VAL A 159 13.43 14.84 20.51
C VAL A 159 12.19 14.95 19.62
N VAL A 160 11.08 14.38 20.11
CA VAL A 160 9.81 14.40 19.38
C VAL A 160 9.18 15.79 19.46
N PRO A 161 8.80 16.39 18.32
CA PRO A 161 8.04 17.63 18.31
C PRO A 161 6.78 17.54 19.18
N PRO A 162 6.45 18.58 19.99
CA PRO A 162 5.31 18.55 20.90
C PRO A 162 3.97 18.17 20.24
N VAL A 163 3.79 18.56 18.97
CA VAL A 163 2.58 18.26 18.17
C VAL A 163 2.34 16.76 17.98
N PHE A 164 3.38 15.93 18.05
CA PHE A 164 3.26 14.47 17.87
C PHE A 164 3.16 13.69 19.19
N LYS A 165 3.27 14.35 20.35
CA LYS A 165 3.27 13.66 21.66
C LYS A 165 2.03 12.79 21.90
N GLY A 166 0.84 13.29 21.60
CA GLY A 166 -0.39 12.51 21.79
C GLY A 166 -0.46 11.27 20.89
N ILE A 167 0.10 11.34 19.68
CA ILE A 167 0.19 10.20 18.77
C ILE A 167 1.24 9.22 19.26
N GLN A 168 2.39 9.73 19.68
CA GLN A 168 3.48 8.98 20.28
C GLN A 168 3.00 8.19 21.51
N GLU A 169 2.22 8.80 22.41
CA GLU A 169 1.65 8.11 23.58
C GLU A 169 0.70 6.98 23.17
N LYS A 170 -0.19 7.26 22.21
CA LYS A 170 -1.17 6.28 21.71
C LYS A 170 -0.53 5.10 20.97
N TYR A 171 0.54 5.34 20.20
CA TYR A 171 1.17 4.35 19.33
C TYR A 171 2.65 4.10 19.68
N HIS A 172 3.03 4.24 20.95
CA HIS A 172 4.43 4.25 21.40
C HIS A 172 5.31 3.11 20.85
N LYS A 173 4.79 1.88 20.74
CA LYS A 173 5.56 0.73 20.21
C LYS A 173 5.79 0.76 18.71
N TYR A 174 5.00 1.54 17.97
CA TYR A 174 4.96 1.57 16.52
C TYR A 174 5.34 2.96 15.96
N PHE A 175 5.56 3.94 16.84
CA PHE A 175 5.92 5.30 16.48
C PHE A 175 7.39 5.38 16.09
N VAL A 176 7.64 5.82 14.86
CA VAL A 176 8.95 5.76 14.23
C VAL A 176 9.38 7.08 13.62
N GLU A 177 10.69 7.30 13.59
CA GLU A 177 11.35 8.22 12.66
C GLU A 177 11.83 7.42 11.44
N ILE A 178 11.65 8.00 10.26
CA ILE A 178 11.99 7.38 8.99
C ILE A 178 12.79 8.35 8.11
N GLY A 179 13.64 7.79 7.26
CA GLY A 179 14.34 8.56 6.23
C GLY A 179 14.93 7.63 5.16
N GLY A 180 15.04 8.14 3.94
CA GLY A 180 15.48 7.40 2.76
C GLY A 180 14.39 7.26 1.70
N ILE A 181 14.46 6.19 0.92
CA ILE A 181 13.59 5.96 -0.24
C ILE A 181 12.54 4.91 0.09
N PHE A 182 11.27 5.27 -0.09
CA PHE A 182 10.13 4.40 0.17
C PHE A 182 9.20 4.38 -1.03
N ALA A 183 8.59 3.22 -1.28
CA ALA A 183 7.54 3.11 -2.29
C ALA A 183 6.26 3.82 -1.81
N LEU A 184 5.58 4.51 -2.72
CA LEU A 184 4.24 5.04 -2.45
C LEU A 184 3.24 3.87 -2.39
N GLY A 185 2.43 3.84 -1.34
CA GLY A 185 1.36 2.85 -1.17
C GLY A 185 0.11 3.16 -2.01
N GLY A 186 -0.88 2.27 -1.95
CA GLY A 186 -2.08 2.33 -2.79
C GLY A 186 -2.90 3.62 -2.65
N SER A 187 -2.84 4.30 -1.50
CA SER A 187 -3.57 5.55 -1.26
C SER A 187 -3.15 6.71 -2.18
N PHE A 188 -1.95 6.64 -2.77
CA PHE A 188 -1.44 7.61 -3.74
C PHE A 188 -1.94 7.34 -5.17
N PHE A 189 -2.57 6.18 -5.43
CA PHE A 189 -3.03 5.73 -6.75
C PHE A 189 -4.53 5.38 -6.80
N ALA A 190 -5.29 5.86 -5.81
CA ALA A 190 -6.71 5.54 -5.66
C ALA A 190 -7.56 6.06 -6.83
N ASN A 191 -8.58 5.28 -7.23
CA ASN A 191 -9.52 5.63 -8.32
C ASN A 191 -8.86 5.91 -9.68
N TYR A 192 -7.72 5.29 -9.98
CA TYR A 192 -6.91 5.54 -11.18
C TYR A 192 -6.29 6.95 -11.25
N ASP A 193 -6.33 7.71 -10.16
CA ASP A 193 -5.73 9.03 -10.06
C ASP A 193 -4.45 8.97 -9.23
N PHE A 194 -3.39 9.60 -9.73
CA PHE A 194 -2.16 9.80 -9.00
C PHE A 194 -2.25 11.04 -8.10
N ASN A 195 -2.44 10.81 -6.80
CA ASN A 195 -2.55 11.86 -5.79
C ASN A 195 -1.17 12.26 -5.26
N LYS A 196 -0.67 13.43 -5.66
CA LYS A 196 0.67 13.93 -5.32
C LYS A 196 0.76 14.67 -3.97
N LYS A 197 0.06 14.16 -2.95
CA LYS A 197 -0.05 14.84 -1.64
C LYS A 197 -0.10 13.88 -0.47
N PHE A 198 0.70 14.19 0.56
CA PHE A 198 0.46 13.73 1.92
C PHE A 198 -0.61 14.61 2.56
N LYS A 199 -1.62 13.99 3.18
CA LYS A 199 -2.76 14.69 3.75
C LYS A 199 -2.64 14.79 5.27
N ALA A 200 -2.89 15.98 5.82
CA ALA A 200 -2.98 16.19 7.25
C ALA A 200 -4.11 15.36 7.87
N ASN A 201 -3.99 15.07 9.16
CA ASN A 201 -5.00 14.37 9.97
C ASN A 201 -5.38 12.96 9.47
N ARG A 202 -4.60 12.36 8.56
CA ARG A 202 -4.76 10.97 8.14
C ARG A 202 -3.68 10.10 8.74
N ILE A 203 -3.96 9.58 9.93
CA ILE A 203 -3.07 8.65 10.63
C ILE A 203 -3.37 7.23 10.14
N ILE A 204 -2.34 6.45 9.83
CA ILE A 204 -2.35 5.01 9.48
C ILE A 204 -3.03 4.61 8.15
N ASN A 205 -3.98 5.36 7.59
CA ASN A 205 -4.72 4.90 6.38
C ASN A 205 -4.64 5.83 5.16
N GLY A 206 -4.02 7.01 5.27
CA GLY A 206 -3.99 7.99 4.17
C GLY A 206 -2.65 8.15 3.46
N ASN A 207 -1.58 8.10 4.23
CA ASN A 207 -0.23 8.47 3.79
C ASN A 207 0.68 7.24 3.86
N ILE A 208 0.26 6.13 3.24
CA ILE A 208 0.98 4.86 3.34
C ILE A 208 2.17 4.86 2.41
N ILE A 209 3.36 4.71 2.98
CA ILE A 209 4.57 4.36 2.25
C ILE A 209 4.99 2.94 2.64
N ILE A 210 5.74 2.29 1.75
CA ILE A 210 6.17 0.90 1.92
C ILE A 210 7.69 0.86 1.83
N ALA A 211 8.31 0.14 2.75
CA ALA A 211 9.69 -0.28 2.63
C ALA A 211 9.95 -0.94 1.25
N SER A 212 11.03 -0.55 0.57
CA SER A 212 11.23 -0.93 -0.84
C SER A 212 11.48 -2.43 -1.06
N ASP A 213 12.09 -3.08 -0.08
CA ASP A 213 12.62 -4.45 -0.12
C ASP A 213 11.98 -5.41 0.88
N VAL A 214 11.03 -4.93 1.71
CA VAL A 214 10.22 -5.74 2.64
C VAL A 214 8.78 -5.22 2.68
N ASP A 215 7.84 -6.06 3.11
CA ASP A 215 6.41 -5.68 3.18
C ASP A 215 6.07 -5.00 4.52
N ILE A 216 6.74 -3.88 4.79
CA ILE A 216 6.49 -3.03 5.97
C ILE A 216 5.84 -1.73 5.52
N HIS A 217 4.63 -1.49 6.04
CA HIS A 217 3.81 -0.32 5.72
C HIS A 217 3.92 0.72 6.84
N ILE A 218 4.07 1.99 6.46
CA ILE A 218 4.24 3.10 7.39
C ILE A 218 3.22 4.19 7.02
N GLY A 219 2.37 4.55 7.98
CA GLY A 219 1.52 5.73 7.86
C GLY A 219 2.29 6.98 8.24
N VAL A 220 2.71 7.78 7.25
CA VAL A 220 3.44 9.04 7.48
C VAL A 220 2.53 10.10 8.08
N ILE A 221 3.01 10.75 9.13
CA ILE A 221 2.26 11.78 9.85
C ILE A 221 2.73 13.15 9.36
N VAL A 222 1.78 13.97 8.93
CA VAL A 222 2.00 15.37 8.56
C VAL A 222 1.00 16.27 9.30
N THR A 223 1.44 17.43 9.74
CA THR A 223 0.60 18.43 10.44
C THR A 223 -0.21 19.29 9.49
N GLU A 224 0.25 19.41 8.25
CA GLU A 224 -0.38 20.13 7.15
C GLU A 224 -0.25 19.33 5.86
N ASP A 225 -1.07 19.64 4.86
CA ASP A 225 -1.00 18.96 3.56
C ASP A 225 0.35 19.28 2.88
N VAL A 226 1.12 18.24 2.55
CA VAL A 226 2.41 18.37 1.86
C VAL A 226 2.26 17.84 0.45
N SER A 227 2.42 18.72 -0.54
CA SER A 227 2.43 18.33 -1.96
C SER A 227 3.85 18.02 -2.42
N PHE A 228 3.99 17.13 -3.38
CA PHE A 228 5.26 16.83 -4.04
C PHE A 228 5.09 16.83 -5.56
N ASP A 229 6.19 16.98 -6.28
CA ASP A 229 6.19 17.02 -7.74
C ASP A 229 6.70 15.71 -8.34
N ILE A 230 6.54 15.58 -9.66
CA ILE A 230 7.06 14.42 -10.41
C ILE A 230 8.58 14.31 -10.25
N GLY A 231 9.29 15.43 -10.12
CA GLY A 231 10.73 15.47 -9.91
C GLY A 231 11.21 14.82 -8.61
N ASP A 232 10.31 14.66 -7.63
CA ASP A 232 10.61 14.04 -6.34
C ASP A 232 10.48 12.50 -6.36
N LEU A 233 10.13 11.94 -7.52
CA LEU A 233 9.82 10.53 -7.69
C LEU A 233 11.01 9.74 -8.25
N TYR A 234 11.07 8.49 -7.82
CA TYR A 234 12.14 7.57 -8.16
C TYR A 234 11.59 6.19 -8.55
N ILE A 235 12.36 5.46 -9.34
CA ILE A 235 12.15 4.05 -9.66
C ILE A 235 13.35 3.26 -9.19
N LEU A 236 13.10 2.13 -8.52
CA LEU A 236 14.14 1.24 -8.05
C LEU A 236 14.79 0.49 -9.22
N LYS A 237 16.06 0.11 -9.06
CA LYS A 237 16.83 -0.65 -10.05
C LYS A 237 16.08 -1.88 -10.55
N ASN A 238 15.44 -2.64 -9.66
CA ASN A 238 14.76 -3.88 -10.03
C ASN A 238 13.57 -3.62 -10.97
N ASP A 239 12.76 -2.60 -10.70
CA ASP A 239 11.64 -2.22 -11.56
C ASP A 239 12.13 -1.60 -12.88
N PHE A 240 13.22 -0.81 -12.85
CA PHE A 240 13.86 -0.30 -14.05
C PHE A 240 14.31 -1.43 -14.98
N LEU A 241 15.04 -2.41 -14.44
CA LEU A 241 15.51 -3.57 -15.21
C LEU A 241 14.35 -4.43 -15.71
N LYS A 242 13.29 -4.54 -14.93
CA LYS A 242 12.05 -5.23 -15.34
C LYS A 242 11.44 -4.58 -16.59
N ILE A 243 11.30 -3.25 -16.60
CA ILE A 243 10.80 -2.52 -17.79
C ILE A 243 11.74 -2.70 -18.97
N GLN A 244 13.05 -2.53 -18.75
CA GLN A 244 14.04 -2.67 -19.82
C GLN A 244 13.98 -4.07 -20.48
N ASN A 245 13.87 -5.13 -19.66
CA ASN A 245 13.79 -6.50 -20.14
C ASN A 245 12.47 -6.76 -20.88
N ALA A 246 11.35 -6.27 -20.37
CA ALA A 246 10.04 -6.40 -21.02
C ALA A 246 10.01 -5.71 -22.38
N THR A 247 10.55 -4.49 -22.45
CA THR A 247 10.67 -3.70 -23.69
C THR A 247 11.55 -4.40 -24.72
N SER A 248 12.70 -4.95 -24.29
CA SER A 248 13.63 -5.65 -25.18
C SER A 248 13.07 -6.98 -25.71
N SER A 249 12.22 -7.65 -24.93
CA SER A 249 11.60 -8.94 -25.28
C SER A 249 10.21 -8.81 -25.89
N ASN A 250 9.68 -7.59 -26.00
CA ASN A 250 8.32 -7.28 -26.42
C ASN A 250 7.25 -8.07 -25.62
N SER A 251 7.47 -8.20 -24.32
CA SER A 251 6.61 -8.95 -23.40
C SER A 251 5.82 -8.04 -22.47
N GLU A 252 4.70 -8.54 -21.95
CA GLU A 252 3.89 -7.80 -20.97
C GLU A 252 4.58 -7.71 -19.61
N LEU A 253 4.41 -6.57 -18.94
CA LEU A 253 4.86 -6.42 -17.55
C LEU A 253 3.96 -7.24 -16.61
N ARG A 254 4.60 -8.12 -15.84
CA ARG A 254 3.92 -8.86 -14.78
C ARG A 254 3.44 -7.92 -13.68
N LYS A 255 2.24 -8.15 -13.16
CA LYS A 255 1.70 -7.45 -11.98
C LYS A 255 2.22 -8.14 -10.73
N ASP A 256 3.28 -7.60 -10.16
CA ASP A 256 3.94 -8.17 -8.96
C ASP A 256 3.50 -7.48 -7.67
N TYR A 257 2.92 -6.27 -7.79
CA TYR A 257 2.49 -5.49 -6.64
C TYR A 257 0.97 -5.55 -6.51
N VAL A 258 0.50 -5.63 -5.26
CA VAL A 258 -0.93 -5.60 -4.96
C VAL A 258 -1.53 -4.35 -5.59
N ASN A 259 -2.54 -4.57 -6.40
CA ASN A 259 -3.21 -3.52 -7.15
C ASN A 259 -3.82 -2.52 -6.14
N PRO A 260 -3.56 -1.20 -6.25
CA PRO A 260 -4.25 -0.19 -5.46
C PRO A 260 -5.78 -0.32 -5.52
N LEU A 261 -6.32 -0.94 -6.59
CA LEU A 261 -7.75 -1.25 -6.71
C LEU A 261 -8.27 -2.24 -5.66
N ALA A 262 -7.45 -3.19 -5.20
CA ALA A 262 -7.86 -4.19 -4.21
C ALA A 262 -8.11 -3.54 -2.84
N ASP A 263 -7.33 -2.52 -2.47
CA ASP A 263 -7.56 -1.74 -1.24
C ASP A 263 -8.92 -1.01 -1.31
N THR A 264 -9.32 -0.51 -2.48
CA THR A 264 -10.65 0.10 -2.67
C THR A 264 -11.81 -0.90 -2.73
N LEU A 265 -11.58 -2.17 -3.06
CA LEU A 265 -12.64 -3.20 -3.17
C LEU A 265 -12.81 -4.03 -1.89
N TYR A 266 -11.80 -4.14 -1.04
CA TYR A 266 -11.87 -4.89 0.22
C TYR A 266 -12.25 -4.06 1.45
N LEU A 267 -12.24 -2.72 1.37
CA LEU A 267 -12.70 -1.85 2.48
C LEU A 267 -14.23 -1.84 2.69
N CYS A 268 -15.01 -2.54 1.85
CA CYS A 268 -16.46 -2.72 2.08
C CYS A 268 -16.81 -4.05 2.77
N ALA A 269 -15.84 -4.90 3.10
CA ALA A 269 -16.10 -6.22 3.74
C ALA A 269 -15.49 -6.37 5.15
N GLY A 270 -14.95 -5.30 5.75
CA GLY A 270 -14.22 -5.39 7.00
C GLY A 270 -14.23 -4.16 7.89
N ASN A 271 -15.30 -3.35 7.88
CA ASN A 271 -15.53 -2.43 9.00
C ASN A 271 -16.14 -3.20 10.17
N ASN A 272 -15.29 -3.88 10.93
CA ASN A 272 -15.63 -4.36 12.27
C ASN A 272 -14.39 -4.64 13.11
N ILE A 273 -13.38 -3.75 13.10
CA ILE A 273 -12.42 -3.65 14.21
C ILE A 273 -12.12 -2.15 14.39
N LEU A 274 -12.55 -1.61 15.54
CA LEU A 274 -12.42 -0.21 16.03
C LEU A 274 -13.52 0.78 15.59
N SER A 275 -14.76 0.50 15.99
CA SER A 275 -15.70 1.54 16.41
C SER A 275 -16.45 1.07 17.66
N SER A 276 -15.85 1.28 18.83
CA SER A 276 -16.61 1.43 20.07
C SER A 276 -16.86 2.92 20.27
N GLU A 277 -18.09 3.37 20.02
CA GLU A 277 -18.92 4.08 21.00
C GLU A 277 -20.25 4.51 20.37
N ASP A 278 -21.25 4.53 21.22
CA ASP A 278 -22.69 4.49 20.98
C ASP A 278 -23.28 5.67 20.20
N GLY A 279 -24.42 5.41 19.55
CA GLY A 279 -25.31 6.44 19.05
C GLY A 279 -26.36 5.93 18.08
N GLU A 280 -27.47 5.42 18.60
CA GLU A 280 -28.74 5.32 17.87
C GLU A 280 -29.09 6.68 17.23
N LYS A 281 -29.41 6.69 15.93
CA LYS A 281 -30.70 7.17 15.39
C LYS A 281 -30.77 7.16 13.85
N ASP A 282 -31.83 6.51 13.38
CA ASP A 282 -32.70 6.81 12.24
C ASP A 282 -32.14 6.99 10.82
N ILE A 283 -32.37 5.94 10.02
CA ILE A 283 -33.14 5.91 8.75
C ILE A 283 -33.09 7.17 7.89
N CYS A 284 -32.46 7.09 6.71
CA CYS A 284 -33.20 7.24 5.45
C CYS A 284 -32.44 6.77 4.20
N THR A 285 -33.18 5.99 3.42
CA THR A 285 -32.93 5.42 2.10
C THR A 285 -32.72 6.46 0.99
N ASN A 286 -31.66 6.31 0.18
CA ASN A 286 -31.68 6.27 -1.30
C ASN A 286 -30.26 6.35 -1.87
N LYS A 287 -29.66 5.18 -2.18
CA LYS A 287 -28.52 5.12 -3.10
C LYS A 287 -29.06 5.07 -4.53
N ASN A 288 -28.91 6.16 -5.27
CA ASN A 288 -29.04 6.13 -6.73
C ASN A 288 -27.83 5.38 -7.29
N ASN A 289 -27.96 4.07 -7.50
CA ASN A 289 -27.00 3.27 -8.25
C ASN A 289 -26.92 3.81 -9.69
N ILE A 290 -25.82 4.47 -10.04
CA ILE A 290 -25.52 4.77 -11.44
C ILE A 290 -24.83 3.54 -12.02
N GLU A 291 -25.63 2.60 -12.52
CA GLU A 291 -25.13 1.44 -13.26
C GLU A 291 -24.52 1.90 -14.60
N ARG A 292 -23.24 1.58 -14.82
CA ARG A 292 -22.51 2.01 -16.01
C ARG A 292 -22.72 1.01 -17.14
N LEU A 293 -23.44 1.43 -18.18
CA LEU A 293 -23.66 0.64 -19.41
C LEU A 293 -22.33 0.31 -20.11
N SER A 294 -22.19 -0.96 -20.53
CA SER A 294 -21.08 -1.46 -21.35
C SER A 294 -21.02 -0.75 -22.71
N LYS A 295 -19.86 -0.77 -23.36
CA LYS A 295 -19.66 -0.14 -24.69
C LYS A 295 -20.63 -0.74 -25.72
N THR A 296 -20.75 -2.06 -25.77
CA THR A 296 -21.65 -2.78 -26.67
C THR A 296 -23.12 -2.42 -26.46
N MET A 297 -23.57 -2.28 -25.20
CA MET A 297 -24.95 -1.85 -24.93
C MET A 297 -25.19 -0.41 -25.36
N LYS A 298 -24.22 0.49 -25.16
CA LYS A 298 -24.32 1.88 -25.63
C LYS A 298 -24.43 1.97 -27.15
N ASP A 299 -23.67 1.15 -27.87
CA ASP A 299 -23.72 1.13 -29.33
C ASP A 299 -25.05 0.55 -29.86
N PHE A 300 -25.60 -0.48 -29.19
CA PHE A 300 -26.95 -0.98 -29.46
C PHE A 300 -28.03 0.09 -29.22
N PHE A 301 -27.99 0.78 -28.07
CA PHE A 301 -28.95 1.83 -27.76
C PHE A 301 -28.87 2.99 -28.76
N ARG A 302 -27.67 3.39 -29.20
CA ARG A 302 -27.50 4.40 -30.26
C ARG A 302 -28.19 4.00 -31.55
N ALA A 303 -28.01 2.76 -32.01
CA ALA A 303 -28.65 2.26 -33.22
C ALA A 303 -30.18 2.30 -33.09
N MET A 304 -30.72 1.88 -31.95
CA MET A 304 -32.17 1.91 -31.69
C MET A 304 -32.75 3.33 -31.70
N LEU A 305 -32.03 4.30 -31.13
CA LEU A 305 -32.45 5.70 -31.13
C LEU A 305 -32.55 6.28 -32.55
N VAL A 306 -31.61 5.94 -33.43
CA VAL A 306 -31.63 6.37 -34.83
C VAL A 306 -32.77 5.71 -35.62
N ILE A 307 -33.10 4.45 -35.33
CA ILE A 307 -34.15 3.72 -36.05
C ILE A 307 -35.55 4.20 -35.63
N HIS A 308 -35.79 4.34 -34.33
CA HIS A 308 -37.15 4.57 -33.80
C HIS A 308 -37.48 6.04 -33.56
N TYR A 309 -36.48 6.91 -33.35
CA TYR A 309 -36.68 8.31 -32.99
C TYR A 309 -35.92 9.27 -33.90
N LYS A 310 -35.72 8.87 -35.17
CA LYS A 310 -34.98 9.64 -36.19
C LYS A 310 -35.43 11.11 -36.31
N GLU A 311 -36.73 11.37 -36.19
CA GLU A 311 -37.32 12.71 -36.28
C GLU A 311 -36.92 13.64 -35.12
N LEU A 312 -36.34 13.08 -34.05
CA LEU A 312 -35.93 13.80 -32.84
C LEU A 312 -34.42 13.91 -32.68
N GLU A 313 -33.62 13.53 -33.69
CA GLU A 313 -32.16 13.56 -33.67
C GLU A 313 -31.60 14.95 -33.31
N ASN A 314 -32.29 16.02 -33.75
CA ASN A 314 -31.90 17.41 -33.48
C ASN A 314 -32.55 18.00 -32.21
N ASN A 315 -33.33 17.21 -31.45
CA ASN A 315 -34.00 17.67 -30.23
C ASN A 315 -33.76 16.71 -29.05
N PRO A 316 -32.53 16.68 -28.50
CA PRO A 316 -32.14 15.77 -27.42
C PRO A 316 -32.87 16.02 -26.10
N VAL A 317 -33.47 17.20 -25.92
CA VAL A 317 -34.30 17.51 -24.74
C VAL A 317 -35.58 16.69 -24.80
N LYS A 318 -36.32 16.83 -25.90
CA LYS A 318 -37.59 16.13 -26.10
C LYS A 318 -37.41 14.61 -26.08
N LEU A 319 -36.29 14.12 -26.62
CA LEU A 319 -35.97 12.68 -26.59
C LEU A 319 -35.68 12.17 -25.17
N ALA A 320 -34.96 12.92 -24.34
CA ALA A 320 -34.71 12.53 -22.95
C ALA A 320 -36.01 12.47 -22.12
N ASP A 321 -36.94 13.40 -22.37
CA ASP A 321 -38.25 13.42 -21.72
C ASP A 321 -39.11 12.22 -22.13
N ILE A 322 -39.13 11.87 -23.42
CA ILE A 322 -39.86 10.71 -23.94
C ILE A 322 -39.30 9.40 -23.36
N LEU A 323 -37.98 9.20 -23.40
CA LEU A 323 -37.35 7.98 -22.86
C LEU A 323 -37.57 7.84 -21.35
N THR A 324 -37.61 8.96 -20.62
CA THR A 324 -37.93 8.95 -19.18
C THR A 324 -39.39 8.57 -18.94
N ALA A 325 -40.32 9.04 -19.79
CA ALA A 325 -41.73 8.67 -19.72
C ALA A 325 -41.95 7.19 -20.05
N GLU A 326 -41.33 6.68 -21.11
CA GLU A 326 -41.43 5.26 -21.51
C GLU A 326 -40.81 4.33 -20.46
N ALA A 327 -39.66 4.68 -19.88
CA ALA A 327 -39.08 3.90 -18.79
C ALA A 327 -40.04 3.82 -17.59
N LYS A 328 -40.73 4.92 -17.28
CA LYS A 328 -41.73 4.95 -16.21
C LYS A 328 -42.96 4.09 -16.54
N GLU A 329 -43.44 4.11 -17.78
CA GLU A 329 -44.53 3.22 -18.23
C GLU A 329 -44.13 1.74 -18.18
N ALA A 330 -42.86 1.43 -18.47
CA ALA A 330 -42.30 0.10 -18.32
C ALA A 330 -42.00 -0.31 -16.86
N GLY A 331 -42.34 0.53 -15.87
CA GLY A 331 -42.13 0.26 -14.44
C GLY A 331 -40.69 0.48 -13.94
N LEU A 332 -39.83 1.10 -14.75
CA LEU A 332 -38.44 1.41 -14.40
C LEU A 332 -38.32 2.82 -13.83
N ASN A 333 -37.69 2.95 -12.66
CA ASN A 333 -37.42 4.25 -12.03
C ASN A 333 -36.11 4.87 -12.57
N MET A 334 -36.08 5.16 -13.86
CA MET A 334 -34.91 5.72 -14.55
C MET A 334 -35.22 7.10 -15.12
N ARG A 335 -34.26 8.02 -15.01
CA ARG A 335 -34.34 9.37 -15.60
C ARG A 335 -33.18 9.59 -16.55
N PHE A 336 -33.49 9.99 -17.78
CA PHE A 336 -32.49 10.30 -18.79
C PHE A 336 -32.18 11.80 -18.79
N ASP A 337 -30.89 12.13 -18.79
CA ASP A 337 -30.43 13.52 -18.83
C ASP A 337 -30.12 13.96 -20.28
N LYS A 338 -30.51 15.20 -20.61
CA LYS A 338 -30.28 15.84 -21.92
C LYS A 338 -28.82 15.75 -22.35
N SER A 339 -27.87 16.00 -21.45
CA SER A 339 -26.44 16.01 -21.79
C SER A 339 -25.93 14.62 -22.15
N THR A 340 -26.50 13.58 -21.52
CA THR A 340 -26.18 12.18 -21.80
C THR A 340 -26.72 11.76 -23.17
N ILE A 341 -28.00 12.06 -23.45
CA ILE A 341 -28.63 11.77 -24.74
C ILE A 341 -27.96 12.54 -25.88
N SER A 342 -27.60 13.81 -25.67
CA SER A 342 -26.86 14.62 -26.66
C SER A 342 -25.50 14.01 -27.03
N ARG A 343 -24.79 13.42 -26.06
CA ARG A 343 -23.50 12.75 -26.30
C ARG A 343 -23.67 11.42 -27.04
N TRP A 344 -24.80 10.75 -26.87
CA TRP A 344 -25.06 9.48 -27.55
C TRP A 344 -25.40 9.69 -29.02
N ILE A 345 -26.22 10.69 -29.35
CA ILE A 345 -26.57 11.05 -30.73
C ILE A 345 -25.35 11.55 -31.51
N LYS A 346 -24.54 12.45 -30.93
CA LYS A 346 -23.34 12.99 -31.61
C LYS A 346 -22.32 11.92 -32.00
N ALA A 347 -22.28 10.83 -31.26
CA ALA A 347 -21.37 9.72 -31.49
C ALA A 347 -21.92 8.66 -32.46
N SER A 348 -23.18 8.76 -32.89
CA SER A 348 -23.78 7.90 -33.93
C SER A 348 -23.81 8.54 -35.32
N SER A 349 -23.54 9.85 -35.43
CA SER A 349 -23.49 10.59 -36.70
C SER A 349 -22.06 10.68 -37.30
N GLN A 350 -21.10 9.94 -36.72
CA GLN A 350 -19.76 9.64 -37.27
C GLN A 350 -19.73 8.16 -37.65
#